data_AF-A0A2B2BVN4-F1
#
_entry.id   AF-A0A2B2BVN4-F1
#
_cell.length_a   1.000
_cell.length_b   1.000
_cell.length_c   1.000
_cell.angle_alpha   90.00
_cell.angle_beta   90.00
_cell.angle_gamma   90.00
#
_symmetry.space_group_name_H-M   'P 1'
#
loop_
_entity.id
_entity.type
_entity.pdbx_description
1 polymer ?
#
loop_
_entity_poly.entity_id
_entity_poly.type
_entity_poly.pdbx_seq_one_letter_code
_entity_poly.pdbx_strand_id
1 'polypeptide(L)'
;MDQFVKKVNPKAPALGEFYQTLGKYYGIRGDVAFAQAIHETDYFRFTGVVNPEQNNFAGIGATGGDTRGARFESAEEGVLAQLQHLYAYATTKPLPNQYPLVDPRFHLVDRGSAPTWTALNGKWAVPGTTYGQSILALYQQMIHSV
;
A
#
# COMPACT_ATOMS: atom_id res chain seq x y z
N MET A 1 8.48 2.33 12.19
CA MET A 1 7.57 1.53 11.34
C MET A 1 7.69 0.05 11.65
N ASP A 2 8.78 -0.63 11.30
CA ASP A 2 8.88 -2.09 11.49
C ASP A 2 8.77 -2.53 12.96
N GLN A 3 9.34 -1.75 13.90
CA GLN A 3 9.21 -2.02 15.33
C GLN A 3 7.75 -2.04 15.81
N PHE A 4 6.90 -1.15 15.30
CA PHE A 4 5.48 -1.09 15.66
C PHE A 4 4.77 -2.38 15.21
N VAL A 5 4.96 -2.76 13.95
CA VAL A 5 4.38 -3.98 13.39
C VAL A 5 4.84 -5.23 14.13
N LYS A 6 6.12 -5.30 14.50
CA LYS A 6 6.69 -6.46 15.20
C LYS A 6 6.11 -6.66 16.61
N LYS A 7 5.47 -5.66 17.21
CA LYS A 7 4.69 -5.82 18.45
C LYS A 7 3.46 -6.73 18.24
N VAL A 8 2.91 -6.77 17.03
CA VAL A 8 1.71 -7.55 16.67
C VAL A 8 2.08 -8.82 15.89
N ASN A 9 2.98 -8.71 14.91
CA ASN A 9 3.51 -9.82 14.12
C ASN A 9 5.04 -9.84 14.21
N PRO A 10 5.64 -10.60 15.15
CA PRO A 10 7.09 -10.69 15.30
C PRO A 10 7.83 -11.20 14.06
N LYS A 11 7.13 -11.89 13.15
CA LYS A 11 7.68 -12.44 11.90
C LYS A 11 7.49 -11.53 10.70
N ALA A 12 6.93 -10.33 10.89
CA ALA A 12 6.70 -9.40 9.80
C ALA A 12 8.01 -9.02 9.07
N PRO A 13 7.97 -8.88 7.74
CA PRO A 13 9.12 -8.43 6.97
C PRO A 13 9.50 -6.99 7.36
N ALA A 14 10.78 -6.66 7.21
CA ALA A 14 11.27 -5.30 7.38
C ALA A 14 11.09 -4.55 6.04
N LEU A 15 10.08 -3.69 5.96
CA LEU A 15 9.76 -2.93 4.74
C LEU A 15 9.87 -1.41 4.95
N GLY A 16 10.02 -0.95 6.19
CA GLY A 16 9.98 0.48 6.51
C GLY A 16 11.01 1.32 5.76
N GLU A 17 12.18 0.79 5.44
CA GLU A 17 13.18 1.49 4.63
C GLU A 17 12.73 1.69 3.18
N PHE A 18 12.14 0.67 2.55
CA PHE A 18 11.60 0.79 1.18
C PHE A 18 10.52 1.86 1.10
N TYR A 19 9.58 1.88 2.05
CA TYR A 19 8.53 2.90 2.07
C TYR A 19 9.09 4.32 2.28
N GLN A 20 10.11 4.49 3.12
CA GLN A 20 10.75 5.79 3.32
C GLN A 20 11.42 6.28 2.03
N THR A 21 12.25 5.43 1.43
CA THR A 21 13.06 5.79 0.27
C THR A 21 12.20 6.02 -0.96
N LEU A 22 11.35 5.04 -1.31
CA LEU A 22 10.50 5.12 -2.49
C LEU A 22 9.39 6.16 -2.29
N GLY A 23 8.81 6.27 -1.08
CA GLY A 23 7.80 7.28 -0.78
C GLY A 23 8.33 8.70 -1.00
N LYS A 24 9.55 9.00 -0.50
CA LYS A 24 10.23 10.28 -0.76
C LYS A 24 10.41 10.54 -2.25
N TYR A 25 10.82 9.54 -3.01
CA TYR A 25 11.03 9.65 -4.45
C TYR A 25 9.73 9.95 -5.22
N TYR A 26 8.62 9.27 -4.89
CA TYR A 26 7.31 9.49 -5.51
C TYR A 26 6.58 10.73 -4.95
N GLY A 27 7.09 11.38 -3.90
CA GLY A 27 6.40 12.47 -3.21
C GLY A 27 5.16 12.02 -2.44
N ILE A 28 5.14 10.76 -2.00
CA ILE A 28 4.05 10.13 -1.24
C ILE A 28 4.50 9.92 0.20
N ARG A 29 3.59 10.12 1.16
CA ARG A 29 3.82 9.79 2.58
C ARG A 29 3.99 8.28 2.76
N GLY A 30 5.23 7.80 2.63
CA GLY A 30 5.58 6.39 2.72
C GLY A 30 5.23 5.74 4.05
N ASP A 31 5.24 6.51 5.13
CA ASP A 31 4.80 6.06 6.45
C ASP A 31 3.28 5.80 6.53
N VAL A 32 2.47 6.63 5.88
CA VAL A 32 1.02 6.39 5.78
C VAL A 32 0.73 5.25 4.79
N ALA A 33 1.50 5.13 3.70
CA ALA A 33 1.43 3.98 2.80
C ALA A 33 1.81 2.66 3.49
N PHE A 34 2.79 2.68 4.40
CA PHE A 34 3.11 1.54 5.25
C PHE A 34 1.95 1.20 6.18
N ALA A 35 1.29 2.20 6.80
CA ALA A 35 0.08 1.94 7.59
C ALA A 35 -1.05 1.32 6.75
N GLN A 36 -1.24 1.77 5.51
CA GLN A 36 -2.15 1.12 4.58
C GLN A 36 -1.76 -0.34 4.33
N ALA A 37 -0.48 -0.65 4.10
CA ALA A 37 -0.04 -2.02 3.90
C ALA A 37 -0.27 -2.92 5.13
N ILE A 38 -0.07 -2.39 6.33
CA ILE A 38 -0.44 -3.11 7.58
C ILE A 38 -1.93 -3.44 7.57
N HIS A 39 -2.79 -2.48 7.20
CA HIS A 39 -4.24 -2.68 7.15
C HIS A 39 -4.62 -3.74 6.12
N GLU A 40 -4.10 -3.65 4.90
CA GLU A 40 -4.40 -4.56 3.79
C GLU A 40 -3.97 -6.01 4.06
N THR A 41 -2.84 -6.18 4.74
CA THR A 41 -2.22 -7.50 4.94
C THR A 41 -2.48 -8.10 6.32
N ASP A 42 -3.30 -7.43 7.13
CA ASP A 42 -3.51 -7.77 8.53
C ASP A 42 -2.18 -7.92 9.31
N TYR A 43 -1.38 -6.85 9.34
CA TYR A 43 -0.03 -6.82 9.91
C TYR A 43 0.93 -7.81 9.26
N PHE A 44 0.88 -7.94 7.93
CA PHE A 44 1.66 -8.89 7.14
C PHE A 44 1.43 -10.36 7.54
N ARG A 45 0.24 -10.68 8.05
CA ARG A 45 -0.18 -12.06 8.34
C ARG A 45 -0.88 -12.71 7.15
N PHE A 46 -1.39 -11.92 6.20
CA PHE A 46 -2.00 -12.38 4.96
C PHE A 46 -3.15 -13.36 5.20
N THR A 47 -4.11 -12.98 6.03
CA THR A 47 -5.26 -13.81 6.41
C THR A 47 -6.37 -13.84 5.35
N GLY A 48 -6.22 -13.09 4.26
CA GLY A 48 -7.15 -13.01 3.13
C GLY A 48 -6.76 -13.90 1.94
N VAL A 49 -7.10 -13.44 0.73
CA VAL A 49 -6.87 -14.19 -0.53
C VAL A 49 -5.46 -14.01 -1.11
N VAL A 50 -4.76 -12.95 -0.70
CA VAL A 50 -3.38 -12.68 -1.11
C VAL A 50 -2.45 -13.44 -0.18
N ASN A 51 -1.52 -14.20 -0.75
CA ASN A 51 -0.52 -14.96 0.00
C ASN A 51 0.75 -14.13 0.28
N PRO A 52 1.50 -14.43 1.36
CA PRO A 52 2.76 -13.74 1.67
C PRO A 52 3.79 -13.76 0.53
N GLU A 53 3.89 -14.86 -0.21
CA GLU A 53 4.89 -15.03 -1.28
C GLU A 53 4.59 -14.15 -2.50
N GLN A 54 3.41 -13.51 -2.57
CA GLN A 54 3.07 -12.61 -3.67
C GLN A 54 3.73 -11.23 -3.55
N ASN A 55 4.28 -10.88 -2.38
CA ASN A 55 4.79 -9.52 -2.10
C ASN A 55 3.77 -8.41 -2.40
N ASN A 56 2.48 -8.72 -2.40
CA ASN A 56 1.42 -7.78 -2.74
C ASN A 56 0.84 -7.17 -1.47
N PHE A 57 1.49 -6.10 -1.00
CA PHE A 57 1.14 -5.45 0.27
C PHE A 57 -0.06 -4.50 0.19
N ALA A 58 -0.64 -4.34 -1.00
CA ALA A 58 -1.69 -3.37 -1.30
C ALA A 58 -2.98 -3.99 -1.84
N GLY A 59 -3.06 -5.32 -1.90
CA GLY A 59 -4.22 -6.02 -2.44
C GLY A 59 -4.44 -5.78 -3.94
N ILE A 60 -3.39 -5.38 -4.69
CA ILE A 60 -3.53 -4.97 -6.10
C ILE A 60 -4.10 -6.13 -6.92
N GLY A 61 -5.29 -5.91 -7.48
CA GLY A 61 -5.99 -6.88 -8.31
C GLY A 61 -6.61 -8.07 -7.57
N ALA A 62 -6.62 -8.07 -6.23
CA ALA A 62 -7.37 -9.06 -5.47
C ALA A 62 -8.85 -8.65 -5.44
N THR A 63 -9.70 -9.41 -6.15
CA THR A 63 -11.15 -9.14 -6.23
C THR A 63 -12.00 -10.12 -5.43
N GLY A 64 -11.37 -11.03 -4.69
CA GLY A 64 -12.04 -12.11 -3.95
C GLY A 64 -12.29 -13.36 -4.80
N GLY A 65 -12.78 -14.43 -4.15
CA GLY A 65 -12.94 -15.75 -4.77
C GLY A 65 -11.58 -16.36 -5.16
N ASP A 66 -11.48 -16.86 -6.39
CA ASP A 66 -10.25 -17.49 -6.90
C ASP A 66 -9.20 -16.48 -7.39
N THR A 67 -9.51 -15.18 -7.42
CA THR A 67 -8.60 -14.15 -7.93
C THR A 67 -7.70 -13.63 -6.82
N ARG A 68 -6.49 -14.18 -6.75
CA ARG A 68 -5.49 -13.89 -5.69
C ARG A 68 -4.73 -12.57 -5.85
N GLY A 69 -4.98 -11.81 -6.93
CA GLY A 69 -4.30 -10.56 -7.22
C GLY A 69 -2.90 -10.72 -7.80
N ALA A 70 -2.21 -9.58 -7.96
CA ALA A 70 -0.88 -9.51 -8.55
C ALA A 70 0.19 -10.18 -7.68
N ARG A 71 1.31 -10.54 -8.30
CA ARG A 71 2.54 -11.06 -7.68
C ARG A 71 3.71 -10.19 -8.12
N PHE A 72 4.62 -9.91 -7.18
CA PHE A 72 5.85 -9.16 -7.42
C PHE A 72 7.05 -10.02 -7.02
N GLU A 73 8.15 -9.87 -7.76
CA GLU A 73 9.36 -10.69 -7.64
C GLU A 73 10.07 -10.47 -6.31
N SER A 74 9.93 -9.26 -5.74
CA SER A 74 10.55 -8.90 -4.47
C SER A 74 9.66 -8.04 -3.60
N ALA A 75 10.00 -7.96 -2.32
CA ALA A 75 9.35 -7.06 -1.39
C ALA A 75 9.52 -5.58 -1.79
N GLU A 76 10.68 -5.20 -2.30
CA GLU A 76 10.91 -3.83 -2.81
C GLU A 76 9.97 -3.52 -3.99
N GLU A 77 9.82 -4.45 -4.93
CA GLU A 77 8.92 -4.29 -6.07
C GLU A 77 7.45 -4.21 -5.64
N GLY A 78 7.06 -4.99 -4.63
CA GLY A 78 5.73 -4.89 -4.03
C GLY A 78 5.42 -3.52 -3.42
N VAL A 79 6.38 -2.95 -2.71
CA VAL A 79 6.27 -1.58 -2.15
C VAL A 79 6.23 -0.54 -3.28
N LEU A 80 7.07 -0.70 -4.30
CA LEU A 80 7.09 0.14 -5.48
C LEU A 80 5.73 0.14 -6.19
N ALA A 81 5.13 -1.04 -6.40
CA ALA A 81 3.83 -1.17 -7.04
C ALA A 81 2.72 -0.47 -6.25
N GLN A 82 2.69 -0.60 -4.92
CA GLN A 82 1.74 0.13 -4.08
C GLN A 82 1.90 1.65 -4.25
N LEU A 83 3.13 2.15 -4.20
CA LEU A 83 3.39 3.58 -4.32
C LEU A 83 3.04 4.11 -5.71
N GLN A 84 3.25 3.33 -6.77
CA GLN A 84 2.77 3.66 -8.11
C GLN A 84 1.25 3.72 -8.18
N HIS A 85 0.55 2.77 -7.54
CA HIS A 85 -0.91 2.78 -7.48
C HIS A 85 -1.45 4.01 -6.75
N LEU A 86 -0.86 4.35 -5.60
CA LEU A 86 -1.15 5.58 -4.87
C LEU A 86 -0.83 6.83 -5.70
N TYR A 87 0.27 6.83 -6.45
CA TYR A 87 0.65 7.93 -7.33
C TYR A 87 -0.39 8.16 -8.42
N ALA A 88 -0.91 7.09 -9.02
CA ALA A 88 -1.98 7.17 -10.01
C ALA A 88 -3.22 7.87 -9.43
N TYR A 89 -3.64 7.49 -8.23
CA TYR A 89 -4.76 8.14 -7.54
C TYR A 89 -4.49 9.60 -7.17
N ALA A 90 -3.26 9.91 -6.75
CA ALA A 90 -2.93 11.20 -6.16
C ALA A 90 -2.76 12.32 -7.20
N THR A 91 -2.32 12.01 -8.42
CA THR A 91 -1.91 13.02 -9.39
C THR A 91 -1.98 12.56 -10.86
N THR A 92 -2.13 13.53 -11.76
CA THR A 92 -2.03 13.34 -13.22
C THR A 92 -0.61 13.57 -13.78
N LYS A 93 0.34 14.01 -12.95
CA LYS A 93 1.75 14.23 -13.35
C LYS A 93 2.39 12.98 -13.97
N PRO A 94 3.32 13.07 -14.91
CA PRO A 94 4.03 11.89 -15.42
C PRO A 94 4.72 11.11 -14.30
N LEU A 95 4.78 9.78 -14.43
CA LEU A 95 5.50 8.93 -13.48
C LEU A 95 6.99 9.35 -13.45
N PRO A 96 7.61 9.50 -12.28
CA PRO A 96 9.05 9.67 -12.17
C PRO A 96 9.81 8.50 -12.83
N ASN A 97 10.94 8.75 -13.49
CA ASN A 97 11.55 7.83 -14.47
C ASN A 97 12.73 6.95 -13.98
N GLN A 98 13.13 7.04 -12.70
CA GLN A 98 14.20 6.23 -12.11
C GLN A 98 13.83 4.74 -11.97
N TYR A 99 12.56 4.42 -11.78
CA TYR A 99 12.08 3.04 -11.58
C TYR A 99 11.09 2.64 -12.68
N PRO A 100 11.07 1.36 -13.10
CA PRO A 100 10.10 0.88 -14.07
C PRO A 100 8.68 0.93 -13.52
N LEU A 101 7.68 1.04 -14.40
CA LEU A 101 6.28 0.85 -14.02
C LEU A 101 6.02 -0.65 -13.78
N VAL A 102 5.72 -1.01 -12.54
CA VAL A 102 5.49 -2.41 -12.11
C VAL A 102 4.05 -2.65 -11.65
N ASP A 103 3.28 -1.60 -11.33
CA ASP A 103 1.85 -1.73 -11.04
C ASP A 103 1.08 -2.12 -12.32
N PRO A 104 0.55 -3.37 -12.42
CA PRO A 104 -0.14 -3.82 -13.61
C PRO A 104 -1.49 -3.13 -13.81
N ARG A 105 -2.02 -2.44 -12.80
CA ARG A 105 -3.32 -1.75 -12.81
C ARG A 105 -3.19 -0.24 -12.86
N PHE A 106 -1.99 0.30 -13.01
CA PHE A 106 -1.75 1.74 -13.02
C PHE A 106 -2.62 2.48 -14.04
N HIS A 107 -2.76 1.89 -15.23
CA HIS A 107 -3.54 2.44 -16.34
C HIS A 107 -5.06 2.30 -16.16
N LEU A 108 -5.53 1.52 -15.18
CA LEU A 108 -6.95 1.35 -14.87
C LEU A 108 -7.46 2.40 -13.88
N VAL A 109 -6.55 3.12 -13.23
CA VAL A 109 -6.90 4.17 -12.27
C VAL A 109 -7.29 5.43 -13.03
N ASP A 110 -8.45 5.99 -12.70
CA ASP A 110 -8.78 7.37 -13.07
C ASP A 110 -7.83 8.33 -12.32
N ARG A 111 -6.86 8.89 -13.06
CA ARG A 111 -5.68 9.51 -12.47
C ARG A 111 -6.00 10.84 -11.79
N GLY A 112 -5.43 11.07 -10.61
CA GLY A 112 -5.70 12.26 -9.80
C GLY A 112 -7.08 12.26 -9.12
N SER A 113 -7.82 11.15 -9.20
CA SER A 113 -9.19 11.07 -8.70
C SER A 113 -9.29 10.88 -7.17
N ALA A 114 -8.17 10.68 -6.47
CA ALA A 114 -8.12 10.63 -5.00
C ALA A 114 -6.82 11.26 -4.44
N PRO A 115 -6.72 12.60 -4.38
CA PRO A 115 -5.52 13.31 -3.91
C PRO A 115 -5.27 13.22 -2.40
N THR A 116 -6.19 12.65 -1.63
CA THR A 116 -6.10 12.53 -0.16
C THR A 116 -6.39 11.10 0.27
N TRP A 117 -5.87 10.68 1.42
CA TRP A 117 -6.11 9.34 1.96
C TRP A 117 -7.59 9.02 2.14
N THR A 118 -8.40 9.97 2.58
CA THR A 118 -9.85 9.81 2.71
C THR A 118 -10.58 9.77 1.37
N ALA A 119 -10.01 10.34 0.31
CA ALA A 119 -10.58 10.23 -1.04
C ALA A 119 -10.42 8.83 -1.65
N LEU A 120 -9.61 7.94 -1.04
CA LEU A 120 -9.53 6.52 -1.41
C LEU A 120 -10.79 5.73 -1.03
N ASN A 121 -11.66 6.30 -0.19
CA ASN A 121 -12.93 5.69 0.22
C ASN A 121 -13.79 5.38 -1.01
N GLY A 122 -14.25 4.13 -1.13
CA GLY A 122 -15.04 3.68 -2.27
C GLY A 122 -14.28 3.57 -3.60
N LYS A 123 -12.96 3.85 -3.61
CA LYS A 123 -12.10 3.75 -4.82
C LYS A 123 -11.06 2.66 -4.68
N TRP A 124 -10.34 2.65 -3.56
CA TRP A 124 -9.39 1.59 -3.26
C TRP A 124 -10.09 0.35 -2.69
N ALA A 125 -11.03 0.57 -1.77
CA ALA A 125 -11.86 -0.46 -1.17
C ALA A 125 -13.35 -0.09 -1.31
N VAL A 126 -14.17 -1.03 -1.79
CA VAL A 126 -15.62 -0.86 -2.00
C VAL A 126 -16.38 -1.75 -1.01
N PRO A 127 -17.42 -1.25 -0.29
CA PRO A 127 -17.96 0.11 -0.31
C PRO A 127 -17.13 1.13 0.50
N GLY A 128 -16.21 0.67 1.35
CA GLY A 128 -15.13 1.42 2.02
C GLY A 128 -15.38 2.89 2.41
N THR A 129 -16.47 3.21 3.11
CA THR A 129 -16.81 4.61 3.47
C THR A 129 -15.91 5.23 4.53
N THR A 130 -15.16 4.42 5.29
CA THR A 130 -14.24 4.85 6.35
C THR A 130 -12.81 4.36 6.15
N TYR A 131 -12.47 3.91 4.94
CA TYR A 131 -11.21 3.23 4.64
C TYR A 131 -9.97 4.11 4.94
N GLY A 132 -9.91 5.31 4.39
CA GLY A 132 -8.85 6.28 4.63
C GLY A 132 -8.75 6.71 6.09
N GLN A 133 -9.87 6.80 6.80
CA GLN A 133 -9.88 7.07 8.23
C GLN A 133 -9.21 5.94 9.02
N SER A 134 -9.47 4.68 8.68
CA SER A 134 -8.82 3.53 9.30
C SER A 134 -7.30 3.54 9.07
N ILE A 135 -6.85 3.87 7.86
CA ILE A 135 -5.41 4.03 7.55
C ILE A 135 -4.80 5.12 8.41
N LEU A 136 -5.43 6.29 8.45
CA LEU A 136 -4.92 7.43 9.22
C LEU A 136 -4.91 7.14 10.72
N ALA A 137 -5.93 6.45 11.25
CA ALA A 137 -5.96 6.03 12.64
C ALA A 137 -4.83 5.05 12.97
N LEU A 138 -4.56 4.09 12.09
CA LEU A 138 -3.45 3.15 12.25
C LEU A 138 -2.09 3.84 12.16
N TYR A 139 -1.94 4.82 11.26
CA TYR A 139 -0.76 5.69 11.21
C TYR A 139 -0.57 6.47 12.52
N GLN A 140 -1.65 7.03 13.09
CA GLN A 140 -1.59 7.73 14.38
C GLN A 140 -1.14 6.80 15.53
N GLN A 141 -1.63 5.56 15.55
CA GLN A 141 -1.14 4.56 16.53
C GLN A 141 0.35 4.29 16.33
N MET A 142 0.78 4.13 15.07
CA MET A 142 2.18 3.83 14.75
C MET A 142 3.15 4.91 15.25
N ILE A 143 2.80 6.19 15.12
CA ILE A 143 3.69 7.31 15.52
C ILE A 143 3.65 7.63 17.02
N HIS A 144 2.58 7.24 17.72
CA HIS A 144 2.44 7.45 19.18
C HIS A 144 2.85 6.24 20.02
N SER A 145 3.17 5.10 19.41
CA SER A 145 3.58 3.87 20.09
C SER A 145 5.03 3.90 20.62
N VAL A 146 5.52 5.09 20.99
CA VAL A 146 6.86 5.34 21.53
C VAL A 146 7.04 4.68 22.88
#